data_AF-A0A838NK89-F1
#
_entry.id   AF-A0A838NK89-F1
#
_cell.length_a   1.000
_cell.length_b   1.000
_cell.length_c   1.000
_cell.angle_alpha   90.00
_cell.angle_beta   90.00
_cell.angle_gamma   90.00
#
_symmetry.space_group_name_H-M   'P 1'
#
loop_
_entity.id
_entity.type
_entity.pdbx_description
1 polymer ?
#
loop_
_entity_poly.entity_id
_entity_poly.type
_entity_poly.pdbx_seq_one_letter_code
_entity_poly.pdbx_strand_id
1 'polypeptide(L)'
;SGTQPADHRLHRFKWLFRDDKSSAGGRGSARIAPPDSMRFDVAGPFGSGAASAAVVGEQPLWAEPPAAISKLVPNYPLMWGMFGVARLPEGEAEVRGLADGDLTAWRYVEAGDTIEYARTQGRPTRMVTVVRRAGELLGRAEATLDSAGAPLTARLTVPSAPARLDLTFLSTSQADFAPDIWVLRKP
;
A
#
# COMPACT_ATOMS: atom_id res chain seq x y z
N SER A 1 11.43 6.55 -14.74
CA SER A 1 11.55 7.07 -13.35
C SER A 1 10.83 6.10 -12.41
N GLY A 2 11.44 5.76 -11.28
CA GLY A 2 10.83 4.87 -10.27
C GLY A 2 9.62 5.51 -9.59
N THR A 3 8.79 4.70 -8.93
CA THR A 3 7.64 5.14 -8.12
C THR A 3 7.96 5.21 -6.62
N GLN A 4 9.13 4.73 -6.21
CA GLN A 4 9.58 4.78 -4.82
C GLN A 4 9.92 6.22 -4.40
N PRO A 5 9.49 6.67 -3.21
CA PRO A 5 9.92 7.96 -2.68
C PRO A 5 11.43 8.02 -2.54
N ALA A 6 12.04 9.16 -2.89
CA ALA A 6 13.47 9.40 -2.69
C ALA A 6 13.81 9.82 -1.25
N ASP A 7 12.82 10.34 -0.52
CA ASP A 7 12.95 10.86 0.84
C ASP A 7 11.96 10.18 1.78
N HIS A 8 12.18 10.33 3.09
CA HIS A 8 11.19 9.96 4.10
C HIS A 8 9.87 10.72 3.90
N ARG A 9 8.74 10.00 3.87
CA ARG A 9 7.40 10.59 3.71
C ARG A 9 6.46 10.16 4.82
N LEU A 10 5.78 11.13 5.42
CA LEU A 10 4.65 10.92 6.32
C LEU A 10 3.36 11.26 5.57
N HIS A 11 2.50 10.26 5.44
CA HIS A 11 1.15 10.39 4.93
C HIS A 11 0.16 10.35 6.07
N ARG A 12 -0.80 11.28 6.10
CA ARG A 12 -1.96 11.23 7.02
C ARG A 12 -3.21 11.03 6.19
N PHE A 13 -4.09 10.13 6.59
CA PHE A 13 -5.27 9.79 5.80
C PHE A 13 -6.48 9.45 6.68
N LYS A 14 -7.66 9.54 6.07
CA LYS A 14 -8.87 8.86 6.54
C LYS A 14 -8.97 7.52 5.85
N TRP A 15 -9.50 6.52 6.54
CA TRP A 15 -9.76 5.20 5.96
C TRP A 15 -11.21 4.79 6.17
N LEU A 16 -11.73 3.99 5.25
CA LEU A 16 -13.05 3.39 5.31
C LEU A 16 -12.98 1.97 4.75
N PHE A 17 -13.19 0.99 5.62
CA PHE A 17 -13.29 -0.41 5.30
C PHE A 17 -14.76 -0.84 5.24
N ARG A 18 -15.12 -1.65 4.25
CA ARG A 18 -16.44 -2.26 4.11
C ARG A 18 -16.29 -3.71 3.68
N ASP A 19 -17.03 -4.59 4.31
CA ASP A 19 -17.27 -5.97 3.87
C ASP A 19 -18.79 -6.24 3.87
N ASP A 20 -19.21 -7.45 3.49
CA ASP A 20 -20.63 -7.83 3.46
C ASP A 20 -21.34 -7.72 4.82
N LYS A 21 -20.60 -7.69 5.93
CA LYS A 21 -21.13 -7.76 7.30
C LYS A 21 -21.04 -6.43 8.04
N SER A 22 -20.12 -5.56 7.65
CA SER A 22 -19.71 -4.43 8.48
C SER A 22 -19.08 -3.30 7.67
N SER A 23 -19.14 -2.11 8.26
CA SER A 23 -18.41 -0.93 7.81
C SER A 23 -17.68 -0.32 9.01
N ALA A 24 -16.40 -0.03 8.85
CA ALA A 24 -15.57 0.62 9.86
C ALA A 24 -14.72 1.69 9.21
N GLY A 25 -14.39 2.76 9.93
CA GLY A 25 -13.57 3.83 9.38
C GLY A 25 -12.90 4.63 10.48
N GLY A 26 -11.93 5.45 10.09
CA GLY A 26 -11.17 6.23 11.05
C GLY A 26 -10.04 7.02 10.42
N ARG A 27 -8.97 7.19 11.19
CA ARG A 27 -7.76 7.90 10.77
C ARG A 27 -6.56 6.97 10.80
N GLY A 28 -5.60 7.26 9.96
CA GLY A 28 -4.34 6.55 9.93
C GLY A 28 -3.19 7.43 9.47
N SER A 29 -2.00 6.87 9.62
CA SER A 29 -0.78 7.42 9.07
C SER A 29 0.08 6.32 8.46
N ALA A 30 0.79 6.67 7.39
CA ALA A 30 1.84 5.82 6.87
C ALA A 30 3.15 6.60 6.85
N ARG A 31 4.23 5.96 7.29
CA ARG A 31 5.59 6.47 7.21
C ARG A 31 6.34 5.59 6.23
N ILE A 32 6.87 6.18 5.17
CA ILE A 32 7.67 5.47 4.18
C ILE A 32 9.10 5.99 4.29
N ALA A 33 10.04 5.10 4.58
CA ALA A 33 11.45 5.37 4.58
C ALA A 33 12.14 4.61 3.44
N PRO A 34 12.87 5.29 2.54
CA PRO A 34 13.67 4.60 1.54
C PRO A 34 14.74 3.72 2.21
N PRO A 35 15.14 2.62 1.55
CA PRO A 35 14.68 2.20 0.21
C PRO A 35 13.33 1.47 0.20
N ASP A 36 12.85 0.96 1.34
CA ASP A 36 11.80 -0.08 1.33
C ASP A 36 11.05 -0.28 2.65
N SER A 37 11.13 0.65 3.58
CA SER A 37 10.47 0.50 4.88
C SER A 37 9.15 1.27 4.92
N MET A 38 8.07 0.61 5.35
CA MET A 38 6.77 1.24 5.60
C MET A 38 6.28 0.90 6.99
N ARG A 39 5.83 1.93 7.73
CA ARG A 39 5.02 1.77 8.93
C ARG A 39 3.62 2.29 8.66
N PHE A 40 2.63 1.45 8.87
CA PHE A 40 1.21 1.74 8.69
C PHE A 40 0.53 1.70 10.06
N ASP A 41 -0.14 2.79 10.44
CA ASP A 41 -0.93 2.87 11.67
C ASP A 41 -2.36 3.28 11.32
N VAL A 42 -3.35 2.61 11.91
CA VAL A 42 -4.77 2.95 11.78
C VAL A 42 -5.48 2.84 13.11
N ALA A 43 -6.48 3.67 13.32
CA ALA A 43 -7.43 3.53 14.42
C ALA A 43 -8.82 4.04 14.00
N GLY A 44 -9.85 3.45 14.59
CA GLY A 44 -11.22 3.92 14.54
C GLY A 44 -11.45 5.18 15.37
N PRO A 45 -12.71 5.64 15.51
CA PRO A 45 -13.05 6.78 16.35
C PRO A 45 -12.57 6.55 17.79
N PHE A 46 -12.08 7.61 18.41
CA PHE A 46 -11.56 7.61 19.79
C PHE A 46 -10.43 6.59 20.05
N GLY A 47 -9.70 6.16 19.02
CA GLY A 47 -8.58 5.21 19.16
C GLY A 47 -9.00 3.74 19.23
N SER A 48 -10.29 3.44 19.05
CA SER A 48 -10.80 2.06 19.04
C SER A 48 -10.22 1.24 17.88
N GLY A 49 -10.01 -0.07 18.10
CA GLY A 49 -9.55 -0.98 17.05
C GLY A 49 -8.22 -0.58 16.41
N ALA A 50 -7.32 0.00 17.19
CA ALA A 50 -6.00 0.40 16.71
C ALA A 50 -5.24 -0.82 16.17
N ALA A 51 -4.63 -0.65 15.00
CA ALA A 51 -3.76 -1.64 14.40
C ALA A 51 -2.54 -0.95 13.79
N SER A 52 -1.41 -1.64 13.80
CA SER A 52 -0.18 -1.12 13.22
C SER A 52 0.64 -2.24 12.58
N ALA A 53 1.42 -1.91 11.56
CA ALA A 53 2.38 -2.81 10.95
C ALA A 53 3.65 -2.06 10.55
N ALA A 54 4.79 -2.73 10.63
CA ALA A 54 6.02 -2.32 9.95
C ALA A 54 6.41 -3.41 8.94
N VAL A 55 6.86 -2.96 7.78
CA VAL A 55 7.14 -3.79 6.60
C VAL A 55 8.47 -3.32 6.03
N VAL A 56 9.30 -4.27 5.61
CA VAL A 56 10.52 -4.03 4.84
C VAL A 56 10.41 -4.84 3.56
N GLY A 57 10.50 -4.19 2.41
CA GLY A 57 10.21 -4.83 1.13
C GLY A 57 8.78 -5.36 1.09
N GLU A 58 8.61 -6.64 0.76
CA GLU A 58 7.31 -7.32 0.75
C GLU A 58 7.07 -8.19 2.00
N GLN A 59 7.86 -7.99 3.07
CA GLN A 59 7.81 -8.83 4.27
C GLN A 59 7.41 -8.02 5.52
N PRO A 60 6.57 -8.57 6.41
CA PRO A 60 6.31 -7.94 7.70
C PRO A 60 7.56 -7.99 8.57
N LEU A 61 7.96 -6.86 9.11
CA LEU A 61 8.82 -6.82 10.30
C LEU A 61 7.98 -7.14 11.56
N TRP A 62 6.76 -6.59 11.63
CA TRP A 62 5.75 -6.93 12.64
C TRP A 62 4.38 -6.39 12.25
N ALA A 63 3.33 -6.93 12.87
CA ALA A 63 1.97 -6.41 12.80
C ALA A 63 1.26 -6.63 14.15
N GLU A 64 0.46 -5.67 14.61
CA GLU A 64 -0.21 -5.71 15.90
C GLU A 64 -1.60 -5.05 15.83
N PRO A 65 -2.70 -5.78 16.09
CA PRO A 65 -2.77 -7.24 16.01
C PRO A 65 -2.68 -7.70 14.54
N PRO A 66 -1.96 -8.79 14.21
CA PRO A 66 -1.79 -9.24 12.82
C PRO A 66 -3.11 -9.44 12.06
N ALA A 67 -4.13 -9.99 12.73
CA ALA A 67 -5.44 -10.26 12.13
C ALA A 67 -6.20 -8.99 11.72
N ALA A 68 -5.97 -7.85 12.39
CA ALA A 68 -6.59 -6.59 11.98
C ALA A 68 -5.93 -6.04 10.71
N ILE A 69 -4.61 -6.18 10.58
CA ILE A 69 -3.87 -5.75 9.39
C ILE A 69 -4.24 -6.62 8.19
N SER A 70 -4.23 -7.94 8.34
CA SER A 70 -4.57 -8.87 7.25
C SER A 70 -6.02 -8.75 6.79
N LYS A 71 -6.94 -8.36 7.69
CA LYS A 71 -8.32 -8.03 7.34
C LYS A 71 -8.42 -6.81 6.43
N LEU A 72 -7.57 -5.80 6.64
CA LEU A 72 -7.59 -4.56 5.85
C LEU A 72 -6.87 -4.72 4.51
N VAL A 73 -5.73 -5.41 4.51
CA VAL A 73 -4.86 -5.55 3.34
C VAL A 73 -4.32 -6.98 3.27
N PRO A 74 -4.64 -7.74 2.20
CA PRO A 74 -4.34 -9.17 2.15
C PRO A 74 -2.86 -9.48 1.87
N ASN A 75 -2.10 -8.55 1.27
CA ASN A 75 -0.65 -8.67 1.09
C ASN A 75 0.06 -7.31 0.94
N TYR A 76 1.37 -7.32 1.06
CA TYR A 76 2.19 -6.10 1.04
C TYR A 76 2.30 -5.42 -0.34
N PRO A 77 2.32 -6.14 -1.48
CA PRO A 77 2.28 -5.47 -2.78
C PRO A 77 1.04 -4.58 -2.96
N LEU A 78 -0.14 -5.04 -2.49
CA LEU A 78 -1.36 -4.23 -2.49
C LEU A 78 -1.28 -3.08 -1.49
N MET A 79 -0.60 -3.28 -0.35
CA MET A 79 -0.33 -2.22 0.63
C MET A 79 0.47 -1.08 -0.02
N TRP A 80 1.63 -1.39 -0.62
CA TRP A 80 2.47 -0.42 -1.34
C TRP A 80 1.72 0.25 -2.49
N GLY A 81 0.93 -0.53 -3.23
CA GLY A 81 0.10 -0.05 -4.34
C GLY A 81 -0.89 1.05 -3.93
N MET A 82 -1.47 0.99 -2.72
CA MET A 82 -2.33 2.05 -2.19
C MET A 82 -1.59 3.38 -1.95
N PHE A 83 -0.27 3.36 -1.81
CA PHE A 83 0.55 4.57 -1.67
C PHE A 83 1.22 4.99 -2.98
N GLY A 84 0.84 4.38 -4.11
CA GLY A 84 1.41 4.68 -5.41
C GLY A 84 2.80 4.10 -5.64
N VAL A 85 3.28 3.24 -4.74
CA VAL A 85 4.62 2.66 -4.79
C VAL A 85 4.53 1.30 -5.45
N ALA A 86 5.37 1.10 -6.46
CA ALA A 86 5.67 -0.24 -6.93
C ALA A 86 7.02 -0.69 -6.46
N ARG A 87 7.06 -1.97 -6.18
CA ARG A 87 8.19 -2.65 -5.63
C ARG A 87 8.79 -3.51 -6.73
N LEU A 88 10.11 -3.61 -6.72
CA LEU A 88 10.81 -4.56 -7.56
C LEU A 88 10.76 -5.91 -6.83
N PRO A 89 10.73 -7.04 -7.57
CA PRO A 89 10.86 -8.33 -6.93
C PRO A 89 12.20 -8.42 -6.18
N GLU A 90 12.22 -9.20 -5.11
CA GLU A 90 13.46 -9.57 -4.45
C GLU A 90 14.25 -10.56 -5.34
N GLY A 91 15.57 -10.38 -5.39
CA GLY A 91 16.46 -11.25 -6.15
C GLY A 91 16.39 -11.06 -7.68
N GLU A 92 16.42 -12.17 -8.43
CA GLU A 92 16.63 -12.20 -9.88
C GLU A 92 15.34 -12.48 -10.68
N ALA A 93 14.16 -12.23 -10.11
CA ALA A 93 12.91 -12.52 -10.82
C ALA A 93 12.80 -11.69 -12.12
N GLU A 94 12.37 -12.34 -13.21
CA GLU A 94 12.20 -11.68 -14.50
C GLU A 94 11.07 -10.64 -14.42
N VAL A 95 11.41 -9.38 -14.67
CA VAL A 95 10.45 -8.28 -14.79
C VAL A 95 10.13 -8.06 -16.27
N ARG A 96 8.84 -8.15 -16.62
CA ARG A 96 8.34 -7.79 -17.95
C ARG A 96 7.73 -6.40 -17.92
N GLY A 97 8.20 -5.52 -18.79
CA GLY A 97 7.72 -4.14 -18.90
C GLY A 97 7.00 -3.86 -20.21
N LEU A 98 6.07 -2.91 -20.18
CA LEU A 98 5.42 -2.31 -21.32
C LEU A 98 5.42 -0.78 -21.15
N ALA A 99 5.77 -0.05 -22.20
CA ALA A 99 5.59 1.39 -22.28
C ALA A 99 4.82 1.71 -23.57
N ASP A 100 3.67 2.36 -23.44
CA ASP A 100 2.78 2.71 -24.55
C ASP A 100 2.10 4.07 -24.27
N GLY A 101 2.53 5.12 -24.97
CA GLY A 101 2.07 6.49 -24.72
C GLY A 101 2.26 6.91 -23.26
N ASP A 102 1.15 7.25 -22.60
CA ASP A 102 1.13 7.66 -21.19
C ASP A 102 1.10 6.47 -20.20
N LEU A 103 1.03 5.23 -20.70
CA LEU A 103 1.01 4.02 -19.88
C LEU A 103 2.42 3.44 -19.73
N THR A 104 2.79 3.16 -18.50
CA THR A 104 3.90 2.27 -18.17
C THR A 104 3.37 1.14 -17.30
N ALA A 105 3.59 -0.10 -17.69
CA ALA A 105 3.16 -1.27 -16.94
C ALA A 105 4.33 -2.24 -16.73
N TRP A 106 4.33 -2.95 -15.61
CA TRP A 106 5.31 -3.98 -15.33
C TRP A 106 4.68 -5.13 -14.56
N ARG A 107 5.21 -6.33 -14.79
CA ARG A 107 4.74 -7.57 -14.19
C ARG A 107 5.91 -8.45 -13.80
N TYR A 108 5.80 -9.12 -12.67
CA TYR A 108 6.67 -10.21 -12.28
C TYR A 108 5.90 -11.27 -11.50
N VAL A 109 6.57 -12.41 -11.24
CA VAL A 109 6.06 -13.49 -10.40
C VAL A 109 6.99 -13.62 -9.19
N GLU A 110 6.43 -13.65 -8.00
CA GLU A 110 7.17 -13.77 -6.74
C GLU A 110 6.37 -14.62 -5.76
N ALA A 111 7.01 -15.60 -5.13
CA ALA A 111 6.38 -16.52 -4.18
C ALA A 111 5.05 -17.17 -4.67
N GLY A 112 4.91 -17.37 -5.99
CA GLY A 112 3.71 -17.93 -6.62
C GLY A 112 2.59 -16.92 -6.92
N ASP A 113 2.75 -15.65 -6.52
CA ASP A 113 1.86 -14.57 -6.87
C ASP A 113 2.33 -13.90 -8.17
N THR A 114 1.38 -13.51 -9.04
CA THR A 114 1.64 -12.60 -10.16
C THR A 114 1.31 -11.19 -9.72
N ILE A 115 2.28 -10.29 -9.76
CA ILE A 115 2.13 -8.88 -9.39
C ILE A 115 2.19 -8.06 -10.67
N GLU A 116 1.16 -7.26 -10.91
CA GLU A 116 1.04 -6.37 -12.06
C GLU A 116 0.86 -4.94 -11.58
N TYR A 117 1.63 -4.04 -12.17
CA TYR A 117 1.54 -2.61 -11.93
C TYR A 117 1.26 -1.90 -13.25
N ALA A 118 0.42 -0.87 -13.20
CA ALA A 118 0.16 0.01 -14.32
C ALA A 118 0.11 1.46 -13.82
N ARG A 119 0.98 2.29 -14.36
CA ARG A 119 1.02 3.74 -14.13
C ARG A 119 0.58 4.45 -15.40
N THR A 120 -0.47 5.26 -15.29
CA THR A 120 -0.93 6.14 -16.37
C THR A 120 -0.62 7.58 -16.00
N GLN A 121 0.21 8.23 -16.82
CA GLN A 121 0.51 9.65 -16.66
C GLN A 121 -0.75 10.49 -16.90
N GLY A 122 -0.83 11.61 -16.20
CA GLY A 122 -2.00 12.46 -16.21
C GLY A 122 -2.00 13.42 -15.03
N ARG A 123 -3.06 14.22 -14.92
CA ARG A 123 -3.29 15.13 -13.80
C ARG A 123 -4.70 14.90 -13.25
N PRO A 124 -4.88 14.00 -12.27
CA PRO A 124 -3.85 13.27 -11.51
C PRO A 124 -3.23 12.07 -12.26
N THR A 125 -2.05 11.63 -11.81
CA THR A 125 -1.45 10.36 -12.25
C THR A 125 -2.22 9.21 -11.60
N ARG A 126 -2.45 8.10 -12.32
CA ARG A 126 -3.11 6.91 -11.79
C ARG A 126 -2.11 5.77 -11.66
N MET A 127 -2.17 5.06 -10.55
CA MET A 127 -1.41 3.84 -10.30
C MET A 127 -2.39 2.71 -10.00
N VAL A 128 -2.24 1.57 -10.66
CA VAL A 128 -3.02 0.36 -10.43
C VAL A 128 -2.05 -0.76 -10.09
N THR A 129 -2.36 -1.50 -9.02
CA THR A 129 -1.67 -2.73 -8.63
C THR A 129 -2.67 -3.87 -8.60
N VAL A 130 -2.38 -4.96 -9.29
CA VAL A 130 -3.18 -6.19 -9.28
C VAL A 130 -2.29 -7.32 -8.80
N VAL A 131 -2.81 -8.11 -7.86
CA VAL A 131 -2.13 -9.32 -7.41
C VAL A 131 -3.04 -10.51 -7.68
N ARG A 132 -2.45 -11.55 -8.28
CA ARG A 132 -3.11 -12.83 -8.52
C ARG A 132 -2.36 -13.95 -7.82
N ARG A 133 -3.11 -14.87 -7.19
CA ARG A 133 -2.56 -16.09 -6.62
C ARG A 133 -3.13 -17.27 -7.37
N ALA A 134 -2.27 -18.12 -7.93
CA ALA A 134 -2.69 -19.25 -8.77
C ALA A 134 -3.68 -18.85 -9.90
N GLY A 135 -3.51 -17.64 -10.47
CA GLY A 135 -4.38 -17.08 -11.52
C GLY A 135 -5.64 -16.36 -11.01
N GLU A 136 -6.05 -16.58 -9.76
CA GLU A 136 -7.23 -15.93 -9.17
C GLU A 136 -6.90 -14.52 -8.68
N LEU A 137 -7.86 -13.59 -8.81
CA LEU A 137 -7.69 -12.21 -8.34
C LEU A 137 -7.69 -12.17 -6.80
N LEU A 138 -6.51 -11.94 -6.21
CA LEU A 138 -6.41 -11.71 -4.77
C LEU A 138 -6.89 -10.30 -4.41
N GLY A 139 -6.46 -9.30 -5.17
CA GLY A 139 -6.90 -7.93 -4.96
C GLY A 139 -6.41 -6.95 -6.02
N ARG A 140 -7.01 -5.76 -5.97
CA ARG A 140 -6.70 -4.64 -6.85
C ARG A 140 -6.63 -3.35 -6.04
N ALA A 141 -5.46 -2.72 -6.01
CA ALA A 141 -5.26 -1.39 -5.44
C ALA A 141 -5.20 -0.35 -6.56
N GLU A 142 -5.87 0.78 -6.37
CA GLU A 142 -5.87 1.91 -7.30
C GLU A 142 -5.58 3.17 -6.52
N ALA A 143 -4.49 3.87 -6.85
CA ALA A 143 -4.12 5.14 -6.24
C ALA A 143 -4.12 6.26 -7.27
N THR A 144 -4.53 7.46 -6.86
CA THR A 144 -4.34 8.69 -7.63
C THR A 144 -3.28 9.54 -6.94
N LEU A 145 -2.36 10.10 -7.73
CA LEU A 145 -1.21 10.85 -7.26
C LEU A 145 -1.23 12.27 -7.80
N ASP A 146 -0.78 13.23 -7.00
CA ASP A 146 -0.54 14.59 -7.45
C ASP A 146 0.70 14.68 -8.37
N SER A 147 1.01 15.90 -8.83
CA SER A 147 2.16 16.15 -9.70
C SER A 147 3.52 15.87 -9.03
N ALA A 148 3.59 15.86 -7.71
CA ALA A 148 4.79 15.52 -6.93
C ALA A 148 4.88 14.00 -6.63
N GLY A 149 3.89 13.21 -7.07
CA GLY A 149 3.80 11.78 -6.79
C GLY A 149 3.22 11.44 -5.42
N ALA A 150 2.71 12.42 -4.67
CA ALA A 150 2.07 12.16 -3.39
C ALA A 150 0.65 11.62 -3.60
N PRO A 151 0.22 10.61 -2.83
CA PRO A 151 -1.11 10.03 -2.99
C PRO A 151 -2.21 10.98 -2.51
N LEU A 152 -3.30 11.04 -3.29
CA LEU A 152 -4.51 11.82 -3.03
C LEU A 152 -5.65 10.93 -2.54
N THR A 153 -5.90 9.83 -3.26
CA THR A 153 -6.87 8.80 -2.88
C THR A 153 -6.32 7.42 -3.22
N ALA A 154 -6.80 6.40 -2.50
CA ALA A 154 -6.58 5.02 -2.89
C ALA A 154 -7.80 4.16 -2.60
N ARG A 155 -7.96 3.08 -3.37
CA ARG A 155 -8.96 2.05 -3.17
C ARG A 155 -8.34 0.68 -3.36
N LEU A 156 -8.47 -0.17 -2.35
CA LEU A 156 -8.22 -1.59 -2.45
C LEU A 156 -9.56 -2.34 -2.53
N THR A 157 -9.70 -3.22 -3.51
CA THR A 157 -10.82 -4.18 -3.63
C THR A 157 -10.28 -5.60 -3.53
N VAL A 158 -10.89 -6.42 -2.68
CA VAL A 158 -10.57 -7.84 -2.46
C VAL A 158 -11.79 -8.67 -2.85
N PRO A 159 -11.79 -9.34 -4.01
CA PRO A 159 -12.99 -10.06 -4.49
C PRO A 159 -13.27 -11.36 -3.75
N SER A 160 -12.24 -12.08 -3.30
CA SER A 160 -12.38 -13.39 -2.65
C SER A 160 -13.03 -13.31 -1.27
N ALA A 161 -12.87 -12.17 -0.60
CA ALA A 161 -13.60 -11.78 0.59
C ALA A 161 -14.18 -10.40 0.29
N PRO A 162 -15.41 -10.27 -0.24
CA PRO A 162 -15.96 -9.06 -0.86
C PRO A 162 -15.79 -7.81 0.01
N ALA A 163 -14.63 -7.20 -0.09
CA ALA A 163 -14.17 -6.18 0.84
C ALA A 163 -13.50 -5.06 0.09
N ARG A 164 -13.62 -3.86 0.66
CA ARG A 164 -13.09 -2.64 0.10
C ARG A 164 -12.50 -1.77 1.19
N LEU A 165 -11.30 -1.26 0.94
CA LEU A 165 -10.64 -0.25 1.76
C LEU A 165 -10.42 1.01 0.91
N ASP A 166 -11.07 2.10 1.29
CA ASP A 166 -10.86 3.42 0.70
C ASP A 166 -9.95 4.25 1.61
N LEU A 167 -8.91 4.87 1.05
CA LEU A 167 -8.04 5.85 1.71
C LEU A 167 -8.24 7.23 1.08
N THR A 168 -8.35 8.26 1.93
CA THR A 168 -8.35 9.67 1.50
C THR A 168 -7.23 10.39 2.22
N PHE A 169 -6.22 10.82 1.46
CA PHE A 169 -5.04 11.45 2.00
C PHE A 169 -5.33 12.91 2.34
N LEU A 170 -4.95 13.30 3.56
CA LEU A 170 -5.14 14.64 4.10
C LEU A 170 -3.89 15.49 3.94
N SER A 171 -2.72 14.87 4.08
CA SER A 171 -1.43 15.52 3.87
C SER A 171 -0.34 14.50 3.59
N THR A 172 0.67 14.95 2.85
CA THR A 172 1.96 14.29 2.68
C THR A 172 3.05 15.29 3.02
N SER A 173 3.95 14.94 3.93
CA SER A 173 5.09 15.78 4.33
C SER A 173 6.37 14.97 4.35
N GLN A 174 7.50 15.65 4.13
CA GLN A 174 8.80 15.09 4.50
C GLN A 174 8.94 15.12 6.02
N ALA A 175 9.51 14.07 6.62
CA ALA A 175 9.72 13.98 8.06
C ALA A 175 10.84 13.00 8.38
N ASP A 176 11.64 13.29 9.42
CA ASP A 176 12.59 12.32 9.94
C ASP A 176 11.91 11.36 10.92
N PHE A 177 12.37 10.11 10.90
CA PHE A 177 11.81 9.05 11.71
C PHE A 177 12.85 8.55 12.70
N ALA A 178 12.52 8.58 13.98
CA ALA A 178 13.36 7.96 15.00
C ALA A 178 13.43 6.44 14.76
N PRO A 179 14.59 5.79 14.92
CA PRO A 179 14.75 4.36 14.59
C PRO A 179 13.81 3.42 15.35
N ASP A 180 13.38 3.83 16.55
CA ASP A 180 12.52 3.08 17.44
C ASP A 180 11.07 2.92 16.92
N ILE A 181 10.64 3.71 15.93
CA ILE A 181 9.33 3.52 15.31
C ILE A 181 9.24 2.20 14.55
N TRP A 182 10.37 1.61 14.17
CA TRP A 182 10.43 0.37 13.40
C TRP A 182 10.43 -0.88 14.28
N VAL A 183 10.54 -0.73 15.59
CA VAL A 183 10.58 -1.85 16.53
C VAL A 183 9.21 -2.00 17.20
N LEU A 184 8.70 -3.23 17.26
CA LEU A 184 7.51 -3.52 18.07
C LEU A 184 7.86 -3.32 19.53
N ARG A 185 7.30 -2.27 20.14
CA ARG A 185 7.43 -2.06 21.58
C ARG A 185 6.48 -3.05 22.27
N LYS A 186 7.05 -4.04 22.97
CA LYS A 186 6.26 -4.82 23.92
C LYS A 186 5.83 -3.89 25.07
N PRO A 187 4.59 -4.02 25.55
CA PRO A 187 4.14 -3.30 26.74
C PRO A 187 4.98 -3.63 27.97
#